data_AF-A0ABD7MUF2-F1
#
_entry.id   AF-A0ABD7MUF2-F1
#
_cell.length_a   1.000
_cell.length_b   1.000
_cell.length_c   1.000
_cell.angle_alpha   90.00
_cell.angle_beta   90.00
_cell.angle_gamma   90.00
#
_symmetry.space_group_name_H-M   'P 1'
#
loop_
_entity.id
_entity.type
_entity.pdbx_description
1 polymer ?
#
loop_
_entity_poly.entity_id
_entity_poly.type
_entity_poly.pdbx_seq_one_letter_code
_entity_poly.pdbx_strand_id
1 'polypeptide(L)'
;MFYDFAASALILIASFLIITTLIALLRAPDALTRANLMGTATSIALPLILIASLINNIGNGTFWWGNLVRVIITIAGLLIVLAVGSFLMGRSLYGIAKEQQD
;
A
#
# COMPACT_ATOMS: atom_id res chain seq x y z
N MET A 1 4.39 23.14 -12.80
CA MET A 1 5.75 22.62 -13.08
C MET A 1 6.39 21.93 -11.88
N PHE A 2 6.66 22.61 -10.75
CA PHE A 2 7.26 21.94 -9.57
C PHE A 2 6.35 20.84 -8.98
N TYR A 3 5.07 21.15 -8.75
CA TYR A 3 4.09 20.19 -8.22
C TYR A 3 3.93 18.95 -9.13
N ASP A 4 3.93 19.16 -10.45
CA ASP A 4 3.81 18.07 -11.42
C ASP A 4 5.02 17.13 -11.36
N PHE A 5 6.23 17.71 -11.25
CA PHE A 5 7.46 16.95 -11.07
C PHE A 5 7.44 16.15 -9.77
N ALA A 6 7.09 16.79 -8.65
CA ALA A 6 7.00 16.13 -7.35
C ALA A 6 5.97 14.99 -7.37
N ALA A 7 4.74 15.24 -7.85
CA ALA A 7 3.70 14.21 -7.95
C ALA A 7 4.14 13.04 -8.84
N SER A 8 4.76 13.33 -9.99
CA SER A 8 5.25 12.30 -10.92
C SER A 8 6.36 11.46 -10.28
N ALA A 9 7.29 12.07 -9.56
CA ALA A 9 8.35 11.35 -8.84
C ALA A 9 7.78 10.39 -7.80
N LEU A 10 6.79 10.84 -7.01
CA LEU A 10 6.11 9.98 -6.04
C LEU A 10 5.39 8.80 -6.73
N ILE A 11 4.72 9.04 -7.86
CA ILE A 11 4.06 7.97 -8.62
C ILE A 11 5.07 6.96 -9.17
N LEU A 12 6.22 7.41 -9.68
CA LEU A 12 7.26 6.51 -10.17
C LEU A 12 7.84 5.65 -9.04
N ILE A 13 8.10 6.24 -7.87
CA ILE A 13 8.57 5.50 -6.69
C ILE A 13 7.51 4.48 -6.25
N ALA A 14 6.24 4.87 -6.13
CA ALA A 14 5.16 3.96 -5.78
C ALA A 14 5.02 2.81 -6.80
N SER A 15 5.07 3.12 -8.08
CA SER A 15 4.98 2.12 -9.15
C SER A 15 6.12 1.13 -9.08
N PHE A 16 7.35 1.61 -8.86
CA PHE A 16 8.51 0.76 -8.64
C PHE A 16 8.32 -0.18 -7.45
N LEU A 17 7.87 0.34 -6.29
CA LEU A 17 7.60 -0.47 -5.11
C LEU A 17 6.53 -1.55 -5.35
N ILE A 18 5.47 -1.22 -6.08
CA ILE A 18 4.43 -2.18 -6.46
C ILE A 18 4.99 -3.27 -7.37
N ILE A 19 5.78 -2.90 -8.40
CA ILE A 19 6.40 -3.86 -9.32
C ILE A 19 7.39 -4.77 -8.58
N THR A 20 8.24 -4.22 -7.72
CA THR A 20 9.16 -5.01 -6.89
C THR A 20 8.41 -5.96 -5.97
N THR A 21 7.32 -5.50 -5.35
CA THR A 21 6.46 -6.34 -4.51
C THR A 21 5.83 -7.47 -5.31
N LEU A 22 5.32 -7.18 -6.51
CA LEU A 22 4.75 -8.18 -7.42
C LEU A 22 5.79 -9.23 -7.81
N ILE A 23 7.00 -8.81 -8.22
CA ILE A 23 8.09 -9.73 -8.57
C ILE A 23 8.46 -10.61 -7.36
N ALA A 24 8.52 -10.02 -6.16
CA ALA A 24 8.82 -10.76 -4.94
C ALA A 24 7.72 -11.78 -4.61
N LEU A 25 6.45 -11.42 -4.75
CA LEU A 25 5.30 -12.32 -4.58
C LEU A 25 5.34 -13.51 -5.53
N LEU A 26 5.65 -13.27 -6.81
CA LEU A 26 5.77 -14.33 -7.82
C LEU A 26 6.91 -15.31 -7.51
N ARG A 27 7.95 -14.85 -6.82
CA ARG A 27 9.12 -15.66 -6.44
C ARG A 27 9.01 -16.27 -5.04
N ALA A 28 8.01 -15.89 -4.25
CA ALA A 28 7.93 -16.29 -2.86
C ALA A 28 7.51 -17.77 -2.72
N PRO A 29 8.25 -18.57 -1.93
CA PRO A 29 8.09 -20.02 -1.87
C PRO A 29 6.85 -20.47 -1.08
N ASP A 30 6.43 -19.68 -0.09
CA ASP A 30 5.37 -20.05 0.84
C ASP A 30 4.38 -18.90 1.08
N ALA A 31 3.24 -19.24 1.68
CA ALA A 31 2.15 -18.30 1.92
C ALA A 31 2.47 -17.25 2.99
N LEU A 32 3.30 -17.56 3.98
CA LEU A 32 3.68 -16.61 5.04
C LEU A 32 4.61 -15.53 4.49
N THR A 33 5.60 -15.93 3.68
CA THR A 33 6.47 -14.98 2.97
C THR A 33 5.66 -14.09 2.04
N ARG A 34 4.70 -14.64 1.28
CA ARG A 34 3.80 -13.85 0.41
C ARG A 34 2.98 -12.83 1.19
N ALA A 35 2.42 -13.24 2.33
CA ALA A 35 1.64 -12.35 3.19
C ALA A 35 2.50 -11.19 3.73
N ASN A 36 3.76 -11.45 4.10
CA ASN A 36 4.65 -10.41 4.59
C ASN A 36 5.10 -9.43 3.49
N LEU A 37 5.28 -9.92 2.26
CA LEU A 37 5.68 -9.09 1.11
C LEU A 37 4.60 -8.09 0.68
N MET A 38 3.32 -8.44 0.82
CA MET A 38 2.18 -7.56 0.49
C MET A 38 2.17 -6.25 1.28
N GLY A 39 2.83 -6.22 2.45
CA GLY A 39 2.90 -5.03 3.31
C GLY A 39 3.49 -3.82 2.61
N THR A 40 4.55 -3.97 1.80
CA THR A 40 5.22 -2.84 1.14
C THR A 40 4.31 -2.11 0.14
N ALA A 41 3.63 -2.85 -0.73
CA ALA A 41 2.73 -2.25 -1.71
C ALA A 41 1.55 -1.56 -1.04
N THR A 42 0.97 -2.17 0.00
CA THR A 42 -0.22 -1.66 0.66
C THR A 42 0.10 -0.52 1.64
N SER A 43 1.05 -0.70 2.55
CA SER A 43 1.35 0.30 3.60
C SER A 43 2.16 1.51 3.13
N ILE A 44 2.90 1.41 2.02
CA ILE A 44 3.78 2.49 1.53
C ILE A 44 3.34 3.00 0.16
N ALA A 45 3.28 2.13 -0.84
CA ALA A 45 3.08 2.57 -2.22
C ALA A 45 1.70 3.20 -2.45
N LEU A 46 0.63 2.59 -1.92
CA LEU A 46 -0.73 3.14 -2.05
C LEU A 46 -0.91 4.50 -1.36
N PRO A 47 -0.47 4.71 -0.09
CA PRO A 47 -0.46 6.03 0.51
C PRO A 47 0.35 7.07 -0.29
N LEU A 48 1.49 6.67 -0.85
CA LEU A 48 2.32 7.57 -1.64
C LEU A 48 1.59 8.06 -2.91
N ILE A 49 0.80 7.19 -3.56
CA ILE A 49 -0.06 7.58 -4.70
C ILE A 49 -1.13 8.60 -4.28
N LEU A 50 -1.75 8.40 -3.12
CA LEU A 50 -2.78 9.32 -2.61
C LEU A 50 -2.17 10.70 -2.27
N ILE A 51 -0.97 10.72 -1.70
CA ILE A 51 -0.22 11.96 -1.45
C ILE A 51 0.16 12.64 -2.77
N ALA A 52 0.61 11.88 -3.77
CA ALA A 52 0.93 12.43 -5.10
C ALA A 52 -0.30 13.07 -5.75
N SER A 53 -1.47 12.44 -5.64
CA SER A 53 -2.73 13.01 -6.13
C SER A 53 -3.06 14.34 -5.42
N LEU A 54 -2.85 14.44 -4.12
CA LEU A 54 -3.07 15.67 -3.38
C LEU A 54 -2.13 16.80 -3.84
N ILE A 55 -0.85 16.50 -4.01
CA ILE A 55 0.16 17.44 -4.54
C ILE A 55 -0.22 17.92 -5.94
N ASN A 56 -0.68 17.02 -6.80
CA ASN A 56 -1.12 17.37 -8.15
C ASN A 56 -2.36 18.27 -8.14
N ASN A 57 -3.34 18.00 -7.28
CA ASN A 57 -4.52 18.88 -7.12
C ASN A 57 -4.15 20.29 -6.63
N ILE A 58 -3.15 20.41 -5.74
CA ILE A 58 -2.62 21.71 -5.30
C ILE A 58 -1.99 22.44 -6.49
N GLY A 59 -1.17 21.75 -7.29
CA GLY A 59 -0.54 22.32 -8.48
C GLY A 59 -1.52 22.79 -9.55
N ASN A 60 -2.66 22.10 -9.71
CA ASN A 60 -3.69 22.41 -10.69
C ASN A 60 -4.75 23.42 -10.20
N GLY A 61 -4.65 23.90 -8.96
CA GLY A 61 -5.64 24.82 -8.38
C GLY A 61 -7.01 24.19 -8.09
N THR A 62 -7.12 22.86 -8.16
CA THR A 62 -8.35 22.09 -7.86
C THR A 62 -8.41 21.64 -6.39
N PHE A 63 -7.45 22.08 -5.58
CA PHE A 63 -7.39 21.75 -4.16
C PHE A 63 -8.50 22.44 -3.35
N TRP A 64 -9.13 21.65 -2.48
CA TRP A 64 -10.04 22.14 -1.44
C TRP A 64 -9.96 21.21 -0.23
N TRP A 65 -10.40 21.67 0.94
CA TRP A 65 -10.24 20.97 2.22
C TRP A 65 -10.81 19.55 2.24
N GLY A 66 -11.90 19.28 1.54
CA GLY A 66 -12.45 17.93 1.47
C GLY A 66 -11.58 16.94 0.70
N ASN A 67 -10.75 17.39 -0.25
CA ASN A 67 -9.76 16.51 -0.88
C ASN A 67 -8.70 16.06 0.14
N LEU A 68 -8.23 16.95 1.00
CA LEU A 68 -7.29 16.62 2.07
C LEU A 68 -7.89 15.59 3.05
N VAL A 69 -9.09 15.87 3.54
CA VAL A 69 -9.80 14.97 4.47
C VAL A 69 -10.06 13.61 3.83
N ARG A 70 -10.49 13.58 2.55
CA ARG A 70 -10.70 12.33 1.82
C ARG A 70 -9.41 11.52 1.72
N VAL A 71 -8.28 12.14 1.40
CA VAL A 71 -6.97 11.45 1.35
C VAL A 71 -6.60 10.87 2.71
N ILE A 72 -6.74 11.63 3.80
CA ILE A 72 -6.44 11.17 5.16
C ILE A 72 -7.30 9.96 5.54
N ILE A 73 -8.63 10.06 5.35
CA ILE A 73 -9.57 8.97 5.63
C ILE A 73 -9.27 7.74 4.77
N THR A 74 -8.87 7.95 3.51
CA THR A 74 -8.53 6.84 2.60
C THR A 74 -7.28 6.11 3.06
N ILE A 75 -6.23 6.84 3.45
CA ILE A 75 -4.99 6.25 4.01
C ILE A 75 -5.31 5.51 5.32
N ALA A 76 -6.05 6.13 6.23
CA ALA A 76 -6.43 5.50 7.50
C ALA A 76 -7.24 4.21 7.27
N GLY A 77 -8.28 4.27 6.43
CA GLY A 77 -9.09 3.11 6.08
C GLY A 77 -8.26 1.99 5.46
N LEU A 78 -7.34 2.33 4.55
CA LEU A 78 -6.44 1.37 3.94
C LEU A 78 -5.53 0.68 4.96
N LEU A 79 -4.95 1.43 5.90
CA LEU A 79 -4.08 0.87 6.95
C LEU A 79 -4.85 0.02 7.96
N ILE A 80 -6.09 0.41 8.29
CA ILE A 80 -6.98 -0.39 9.15
C ILE A 80 -7.28 -1.74 8.48
N VAL A 81 -7.71 -1.72 7.21
CA VAL A 81 -8.01 -2.94 6.45
C VAL A 81 -6.77 -3.82 6.32
N LEU A 82 -5.60 -3.22 6.07
CA LEU A 82 -4.34 -3.95 6.04
C LEU A 82 -4.04 -4.64 7.38
N ALA A 83 -4.14 -3.91 8.50
CA ALA A 83 -3.89 -4.47 9.83
C ALA A 83 -4.82 -5.65 10.16
N VAL A 84 -6.12 -5.49 9.86
CA VAL A 84 -7.12 -6.56 10.06
C VAL A 84 -6.82 -7.76 9.16
N GLY A 85 -6.56 -7.52 7.87
CA GLY A 85 -6.22 -8.57 6.91
C GLY A 85 -4.97 -9.36 7.30
N SER A 86 -3.90 -8.67 7.71
CA SER A 86 -2.67 -9.29 8.19
C SER A 86 -2.90 -10.13 9.46
N PHE A 87 -3.74 -9.67 10.39
CA PHE A 87 -4.10 -10.44 11.58
C PHE A 87 -4.86 -11.73 11.24
N LEU A 88 -5.88 -11.63 10.38
CA LEU A 88 -6.65 -12.78 9.92
C LEU A 88 -5.77 -13.81 9.18
N MET A 89 -4.91 -13.35 8.27
CA MET A 89 -3.95 -14.21 7.57
C MET A 89 -2.94 -14.85 8.53
N GLY A 90 -2.42 -14.11 9.51
CA GLY A 90 -1.49 -14.66 10.51
C GLY A 90 -2.13 -15.81 11.29
N ARG A 91 -3.40 -15.67 11.69
CA ARG A 91 -4.12 -16.73 12.40
C ARG A 91 -4.42 -17.96 11.55
N SER A 92 -4.79 -17.77 10.28
CA SER A 92 -5.06 -18.92 9.39
C SER A 92 -3.78 -19.69 9.07
N LEU A 93 -2.67 -18.99 8.81
CA LEU A 93 -1.38 -19.62 8.58
C LEU A 93 -0.86 -20.37 9.81
N TYR A 94 -1.03 -19.81 11.00
CA TYR A 94 -0.70 -20.51 12.25
C TYR A 94 -1.52 -21.78 12.45
N GLY A 95 -2.81 -21.74 12.12
CA GLY A 95 -3.69 -22.92 12.20
C GLY A 95 -3.20 -24.06 11.29
N ILE A 96 -2.89 -23.76 10.03
CA ILE A 96 -2.40 -24.74 9.05
C ILE A 96 -1.04 -25.32 9.48
N ALA A 97 -0.13 -24.48 10.00
CA ALA A 97 1.18 -24.94 10.44
C ALA A 97 1.10 -25.95 11.60
N LYS A 98 0.07 -25.83 12.46
CA LYS A 98 -0.16 -26.78 13.55
C LYS A 98 -0.68 -28.13 13.03
N GLU A 99 -1.61 -28.11 12.08
CA GLU A 99 -2.22 -29.32 11.52
C GLU A 99 -1.23 -30.16 10.69
N GLN A 100 -0.15 -29.58 10.16
CA GLN A 100 0.91 -30.32 9.48
C GLN A 100 1.90 -31.04 10.44
N GLN A 101 1.84 -30.75 11.75
CA GLN A 101 2.71 -31.35 12.76
C GLN A 101 2.07 -32.55 13.48
N ASP A 102 0.75 -32.70 13.38
CA ASP A 102 -0.05 -33.83 13.90
C ASP A 102 -0.19 -34.94 12.85
#